data_AF-A0A1M5KG57-F1
#
_entry.id   AF-A0A1M5KG57-F1
#
_cell.length_a   1.000
_cell.length_b   1.000
_cell.length_c   1.000
_cell.angle_alpha   90.00
_cell.angle_beta   90.00
_cell.angle_gamma   90.00
#
_symmetry.space_group_name_H-M   'P 1'
#
loop_
_entity.id
_entity.type
_entity.pdbx_description
1 polymer ?
#
loop_
_entity_poly.entity_id
_entity_poly.type
_entity_poly.pdbx_seq_one_letter_code
_entity_poly.pdbx_strand_id
1 'polypeptide(L)'
;MTKQLKLAIVLMTTIVSMNVNAQKKATVKTTKPKTAQPTTESKTSKPTKQETMEWIAGKMKENISTHSDDVFVSYKDGIFTYRNNYGSRQFCDYSFDLNKVTTMNDEYSKDFYIQGRQLIYVQCDYDKAGQGNFYNNLSMSGPNYNNYRTAFSFTPDQALVDRLKKAFATLIEYNATKKGADEKF
;
A
#
# COMPACT_ATOMS: atom_id res chain seq x y z
N MET A 1 22.32 -0.20 48.70
CA MET A 1 21.65 -1.52 48.65
C MET A 1 21.05 -1.71 47.26
N THR A 2 21.70 -2.51 46.43
CA THR A 2 21.28 -2.88 45.07
C THR A 2 20.62 -4.26 45.12
N LYS A 3 19.41 -4.43 44.58
CA LYS A 3 18.80 -5.75 44.35
C LYS A 3 18.77 -6.06 42.86
N GLN A 4 19.59 -7.02 42.48
CA GLN A 4 19.61 -7.71 41.20
C GLN A 4 18.45 -8.73 41.16
N LEU A 5 17.69 -8.78 40.06
CA LEU A 5 16.84 -9.93 39.76
C LEU A 5 17.32 -10.58 38.46
N LYS A 6 17.93 -11.75 38.59
CA LYS A 6 18.23 -12.68 37.49
C LYS A 6 17.04 -13.63 37.36
N LEU A 7 16.56 -13.87 36.14
CA LEU A 7 15.83 -15.10 35.83
C LEU A 7 16.21 -15.58 34.44
N ALA A 8 16.65 -16.84 34.38
CA ALA A 8 17.05 -17.55 33.19
C ALA A 8 16.02 -18.64 32.86
N ILE A 9 15.67 -18.71 31.57
CA ILE A 9 15.50 -19.85 30.66
C ILE A 9 14.79 -21.12 31.18
N VAL A 10 13.74 -21.53 30.46
CA VAL A 10 13.53 -22.95 30.08
C VAL A 10 13.02 -23.04 28.64
N LEU A 11 13.79 -23.72 27.79
CA LEU A 11 13.45 -24.19 26.46
C LEU A 11 12.81 -25.58 26.61
N MET A 12 11.66 -25.85 26.00
CA MET A 12 11.14 -27.23 25.88
C MET A 12 10.92 -27.59 24.41
N THR A 13 11.79 -28.47 23.93
CA THR A 13 11.62 -29.32 22.75
C THR A 13 10.77 -30.53 23.12
N THR A 14 9.82 -30.91 22.27
CA THR A 14 9.28 -32.28 22.25
C THR A 14 9.24 -32.79 20.81
N ILE A 15 10.05 -33.82 20.58
CA ILE A 15 10.01 -34.73 19.45
C ILE A 15 9.11 -35.88 19.90
N VAL A 16 8.11 -36.25 19.09
CA VAL A 16 7.48 -37.57 19.19
C VAL A 16 7.68 -38.30 17.86
N SER A 17 8.27 -39.47 18.02
CA SER A 17 8.78 -40.41 17.05
C SER A 17 7.73 -41.33 16.45
N MET A 18 7.95 -41.66 15.17
CA MET A 18 7.86 -42.99 14.53
C MET A 18 6.56 -43.81 14.64
N ASN A 19 5.92 -44.00 13.47
CA ASN A 19 5.31 -45.29 13.14
C ASN A 19 6.25 -46.06 12.21
N VAL A 20 6.85 -47.11 12.76
CA VAL A 20 7.48 -48.21 12.03
C VAL A 20 6.38 -49.22 11.73
N ASN A 21 6.23 -49.61 10.47
CA ASN A 21 5.66 -50.92 10.17
C ASN A 21 6.58 -51.67 9.21
N ALA A 22 6.78 -52.94 9.53
CA ALA A 22 7.93 -53.73 9.16
C ALA A 22 7.80 -54.45 7.80
N GLN A 23 8.94 -54.50 7.10
CA GLN A 23 9.51 -55.58 6.28
C GLN A 23 8.60 -56.41 5.35
N LYS A 24 9.00 -56.45 4.07
CA LYS A 24 9.54 -57.68 3.43
C LYS A 24 10.36 -57.35 2.17
N LYS A 25 11.54 -57.96 2.07
CA LYS A 25 12.47 -57.96 0.91
C LYS A 25 11.89 -58.75 -0.27
N ALA A 26 12.10 -58.28 -1.48
CA ALA A 26 12.45 -59.11 -2.64
C ALA A 26 13.15 -58.26 -3.74
N THR A 27 14.17 -58.87 -4.32
CA THR A 27 15.12 -58.40 -5.34
C THR A 27 14.49 -58.28 -6.75
N VAL A 28 15.02 -57.39 -7.60
CA VAL A 28 15.42 -57.58 -9.03
C VAL A 28 15.30 -56.29 -9.88
N LYS A 29 16.44 -55.95 -10.50
CA LYS A 29 16.81 -55.11 -11.68
C LYS A 29 15.79 -54.26 -12.47
N THR A 30 16.29 -53.07 -12.85
CA THR A 30 15.96 -52.19 -14.01
C THR A 30 14.55 -51.59 -13.98
N THR A 31 14.34 -50.29 -14.15
CA THR A 31 14.83 -49.39 -15.20
C THR A 31 14.72 -47.95 -14.69
N LYS A 32 15.58 -47.03 -15.16
CA LYS A 32 15.38 -45.58 -14.95
C LYS A 32 14.23 -45.12 -15.85
N PRO A 33 13.20 -44.43 -15.31
CA PRO A 33 12.68 -43.28 -16.02
C PRO A 33 12.53 -42.06 -15.09
N LYS A 34 13.12 -40.97 -15.58
CA LYS A 34 12.85 -39.55 -15.34
C LYS A 34 11.45 -39.28 -14.74
N THR A 35 11.35 -39.12 -13.42
CA THR A 35 10.16 -38.56 -12.78
C THR A 35 10.28 -37.04 -12.81
N ALA A 36 9.38 -36.43 -13.58
CA ALA A 36 9.18 -35.00 -13.66
C ALA A 36 8.98 -34.42 -12.26
N GLN A 37 9.88 -33.51 -11.90
CA GLN A 37 9.69 -32.55 -10.84
C GLN A 37 8.51 -31.65 -11.28
N PRO A 38 7.46 -31.47 -10.48
CA PRO A 38 6.45 -30.47 -10.81
C PRO A 38 7.08 -29.10 -10.59
N THR A 39 7.57 -28.49 -11.66
CA THR A 39 7.77 -27.04 -11.76
C THR A 39 6.39 -26.39 -11.82
N THR A 40 5.72 -26.30 -10.66
CA THR A 40 4.68 -25.30 -10.49
C THR A 40 5.39 -23.97 -10.24
N GLU A 41 5.92 -23.37 -11.31
CA GLU A 41 6.16 -21.93 -11.31
C GLU A 41 4.79 -21.28 -11.14
N SER A 42 4.47 -20.92 -9.90
CA SER A 42 3.35 -20.06 -9.60
C SER A 42 3.63 -18.71 -10.26
N LYS A 43 3.21 -18.54 -11.51
CA LYS A 43 3.07 -17.22 -12.13
C LYS A 43 2.06 -16.46 -11.28
N THR A 44 2.55 -15.68 -10.33
CA THR A 44 1.76 -14.70 -9.62
C THR A 44 1.17 -13.76 -10.67
N SER A 45 -0.14 -13.88 -10.91
CA SER A 45 -0.86 -12.97 -11.78
C SER A 45 -0.70 -11.54 -11.27
N LYS A 46 -0.50 -10.58 -12.18
CA LYS A 46 -0.50 -9.15 -11.85
C LYS A 46 -1.81 -8.80 -11.11
N PRO A 47 -1.78 -8.02 -10.01
CA PRO A 47 -2.99 -7.61 -9.30
C PRO A 47 -3.90 -6.81 -10.22
N THR A 48 -5.21 -6.95 -10.08
CA THR A 48 -6.20 -6.14 -10.81
C THR A 48 -6.09 -4.65 -10.48
N LYS A 49 -6.74 -3.80 -11.29
CA LYS A 49 -6.83 -2.35 -11.03
C LYS A 49 -7.43 -2.09 -9.65
N GLN A 50 -8.52 -2.78 -9.31
CA GLN A 50 -9.20 -2.63 -8.04
C GLN A 50 -8.31 -3.03 -6.87
N GLU A 51 -7.67 -4.21 -6.91
CA GLU A 51 -6.74 -4.67 -5.87
C GLU A 51 -5.57 -3.69 -5.69
N THR A 52 -5.08 -3.12 -6.80
CA THR A 52 -4.00 -2.12 -6.76
C THR A 52 -4.46 -0.85 -6.05
N MET A 53 -5.64 -0.32 -6.38
CA MET A 53 -6.18 0.88 -5.75
C MET A 53 -6.53 0.65 -4.27
N GLU A 54 -7.12 -0.50 -3.93
CA GLU A 54 -7.45 -0.88 -2.55
C GLU A 54 -6.19 -0.98 -1.69
N TRP A 55 -5.12 -1.58 -2.22
CA TRP A 55 -3.85 -1.67 -1.52
C TRP A 55 -3.24 -0.28 -1.29
N ILE A 56 -3.21 0.58 -2.30
CA ILE A 56 -2.73 1.97 -2.19
C ILE A 56 -3.54 2.72 -1.12
N ALA A 57 -4.87 2.68 -1.21
CA ALA A 57 -5.76 3.36 -0.27
C ALA A 57 -5.59 2.83 1.17
N GLY A 58 -5.39 1.52 1.35
CA GLY A 58 -5.06 0.93 2.63
C GLY A 58 -3.78 1.52 3.24
N LYS A 59 -2.72 1.66 2.43
CA LYS A 59 -1.46 2.27 2.87
C LYS A 59 -1.56 3.76 3.14
N MET A 60 -2.34 4.50 2.34
CA MET A 60 -2.68 5.90 2.62
C MET A 60 -3.40 6.04 3.96
N LYS A 61 -4.37 5.18 4.27
CA LYS A 61 -5.09 5.20 5.56
C LYS A 61 -4.15 4.88 6.74
N GLU A 62 -3.33 3.85 6.61
CA GLU A 62 -2.39 3.44 7.66
C GLU A 62 -1.34 4.51 7.97
N ASN A 63 -0.99 5.35 6.99
CA ASN A 63 0.09 6.33 7.09
C ASN A 63 -0.41 7.77 7.02
N ILE A 64 -1.69 8.02 7.30
CA ILE A 64 -2.19 9.38 7.41
C ILE A 64 -1.46 10.11 8.54
N SER A 65 -0.98 11.32 8.27
CA SER A 65 -0.12 12.06 9.20
C SER A 65 -0.92 12.48 10.43
N THR A 66 -0.57 11.91 11.58
CA THR A 66 -1.16 12.32 12.87
C THR A 66 -0.67 13.69 13.33
N HIS A 67 0.38 14.26 12.72
CA HIS A 67 0.92 15.58 13.09
C HIS A 67 0.04 16.74 12.63
N SER A 68 -0.87 16.48 11.68
CA SER A 68 -1.73 17.49 11.05
C SER A 68 -3.20 17.38 11.45
N ASP A 69 -3.50 16.55 12.47
CA ASP A 69 -4.87 16.16 12.88
C ASP A 69 -5.71 15.63 11.70
N ASP A 70 -5.05 14.98 10.74
CA ASP A 70 -5.70 14.38 9.59
C ASP A 70 -6.42 13.10 9.98
N VAL A 71 -7.69 12.99 9.58
CA VAL A 71 -8.53 11.83 9.89
C VAL A 71 -9.08 11.23 8.61
N PHE A 72 -8.86 9.94 8.44
CA PHE A 72 -9.50 9.17 7.36
C PHE A 72 -11.03 9.26 7.47
N VAL A 73 -11.69 9.60 6.35
CA VAL A 73 -13.15 9.71 6.28
C VAL A 73 -13.73 8.50 5.55
N SER A 74 -13.28 8.23 4.32
CA SER A 74 -13.83 7.16 3.50
C SER A 74 -12.89 6.75 2.36
N TYR A 75 -13.16 5.57 1.80
CA TYR A 75 -12.63 5.13 0.53
C TYR A 75 -13.72 4.39 -0.24
N LYS A 76 -14.06 4.87 -1.44
CA LYS A 76 -15.09 4.27 -2.29
C LYS A 76 -14.83 4.60 -3.76
N ASP A 77 -14.98 3.63 -4.65
CA ASP A 77 -14.89 3.79 -6.11
C ASP A 77 -13.58 4.48 -6.59
N GLY A 78 -12.47 4.22 -5.88
CA GLY A 78 -11.16 4.82 -6.18
C GLY A 78 -10.95 6.21 -5.57
N ILE A 79 -11.93 6.77 -4.86
CA ILE A 79 -11.85 8.07 -4.20
C ILE A 79 -11.50 7.86 -2.72
N PHE A 80 -10.32 8.34 -2.31
CA PHE A 80 -9.87 8.37 -0.92
C PHE A 80 -10.13 9.74 -0.32
N THR A 81 -10.87 9.81 0.79
CA THR A 81 -11.19 11.07 1.46
C THR A 81 -10.64 11.09 2.88
N TYR A 82 -10.00 12.21 3.24
CA TYR A 82 -9.63 12.53 4.61
C TYR A 82 -10.01 13.97 4.95
N ARG A 83 -10.12 14.24 6.25
CA ARG A 83 -10.42 15.57 6.79
C ARG A 83 -9.17 16.12 7.47
N ASN A 84 -8.75 17.32 7.07
CA ASN A 84 -7.76 18.10 7.80
C ASN A 84 -8.44 19.09 8.74
N ASN A 85 -7.88 19.25 9.94
CA ASN A 85 -8.27 20.28 10.90
C ASN A 85 -7.27 21.46 10.87
N TYR A 86 -7.76 22.63 10.45
CA TYR A 86 -6.99 23.87 10.41
C TYR A 86 -7.02 24.65 11.74
N GLY A 87 -7.64 24.09 12.79
CA GLY A 87 -7.84 24.73 14.09
C GLY A 87 -9.17 25.48 14.17
N SER A 88 -9.56 25.93 15.36
CA SER A 88 -10.75 26.79 15.55
C SER A 88 -12.07 26.30 14.91
N ARG A 89 -12.26 24.97 14.80
CA ARG A 89 -13.40 24.32 14.11
C ARG A 89 -13.47 24.60 12.61
N GLN A 90 -12.32 24.79 11.98
CA GLN A 90 -12.16 24.98 10.54
C GLN A 90 -11.64 23.67 9.93
N PHE A 91 -12.44 23.06 9.07
CA PHE A 91 -12.13 21.77 8.47
C PHE A 91 -12.11 21.85 6.95
N CYS A 92 -11.23 21.06 6.34
CA CYS A 92 -11.23 20.81 4.91
C CYS A 92 -11.27 19.31 4.65
N ASP A 93 -12.20 18.88 3.81
CA ASP A 93 -12.25 17.53 3.26
C ASP A 93 -11.45 17.49 1.95
N TYR A 94 -10.45 16.62 1.91
CA TYR A 94 -9.62 16.36 0.76
C TYR A 94 -10.00 15.02 0.16
N SER A 95 -10.34 15.01 -1.12
CA SER A 95 -10.64 13.79 -1.89
C SER A 95 -9.59 13.58 -2.96
N PHE A 96 -9.00 12.38 -2.99
CA PHE A 96 -8.01 11.94 -3.96
C PHE A 96 -8.60 10.87 -4.86
N ASP A 97 -8.68 11.12 -6.15
CA ASP A 97 -9.22 10.17 -7.12
C ASP A 97 -8.09 9.37 -7.79
N LEU A 98 -7.91 8.12 -7.33
CA LEU A 98 -6.90 7.21 -7.85
C LEU A 98 -7.10 6.88 -9.35
N ASN A 99 -8.31 7.03 -9.88
CA ASN A 99 -8.58 6.82 -11.31
C ASN A 99 -8.00 7.94 -12.19
N LYS A 100 -7.67 9.09 -11.60
CA LYS A 100 -7.11 10.24 -12.32
C LYS A 100 -5.59 10.28 -12.35
N VAL A 101 -4.92 9.33 -11.69
CA VAL A 101 -3.46 9.26 -11.67
C VAL A 101 -2.93 8.87 -13.05
N THR A 102 -2.15 9.76 -13.67
CA THR A 102 -1.62 9.57 -15.02
C THR A 102 -0.10 9.55 -15.08
N THR A 103 0.59 10.16 -14.13
CA THR A 103 2.05 10.22 -14.10
C THR A 103 2.57 10.15 -12.68
N MET A 104 3.84 9.75 -12.56
CA MET A 104 4.59 9.74 -11.31
C MET A 104 5.99 10.25 -11.59
N ASN A 105 6.49 11.19 -10.78
CA ASN A 105 7.82 11.76 -10.90
C ASN A 105 8.56 11.62 -9.57
N ASP A 106 9.86 11.34 -9.64
CA ASP A 106 10.76 11.44 -8.50
C ASP A 106 11.24 12.90 -8.42
N GLU A 107 10.99 13.59 -7.32
CA GLU A 107 11.52 14.94 -7.10
C GLU A 107 12.21 14.95 -5.74
N TYR A 108 13.55 15.07 -5.75
CA TYR A 108 14.45 14.95 -4.60
C TYR A 108 14.48 13.53 -3.97
N SER A 109 15.66 13.10 -3.54
CA SER A 109 16.08 11.68 -3.43
C SER A 109 15.36 10.79 -2.40
N LYS A 110 14.23 11.21 -1.83
CA LYS A 110 13.39 10.42 -0.91
C LYS A 110 11.88 10.55 -1.15
N ASP A 111 11.52 11.36 -2.14
CA ASP A 111 10.17 11.85 -2.36
C ASP A 111 9.66 11.45 -3.75
N PHE A 112 8.36 11.21 -3.85
CA PHE A 112 7.72 11.05 -5.16
C PHE A 112 6.35 11.71 -5.21
N TYR A 113 6.04 12.21 -6.40
CA TYR A 113 4.79 12.89 -6.70
C TYR A 113 3.99 12.06 -7.68
N ILE A 114 2.69 12.01 -7.47
CA ILE A 114 1.73 11.56 -8.46
C ILE A 114 1.00 12.77 -9.04
N GLN A 115 0.63 12.69 -10.32
CA GLN A 115 -0.09 13.75 -10.99
C GLN A 115 -1.27 13.23 -11.81
N GLY A 116 -2.25 14.10 -12.00
CA GLY A 116 -3.49 13.82 -12.70
C GLY A 116 -4.35 15.07 -12.82
N ARG A 117 -5.08 15.23 -13.92
CA ARG A 117 -6.00 16.39 -14.06
C ARG A 117 -7.11 16.29 -13.01
N GLN A 118 -7.26 17.31 -12.17
CA GLN A 118 -8.25 17.34 -11.07
C GLN A 118 -8.15 16.12 -10.15
N LEU A 119 -6.91 15.67 -9.87
CA LEU A 119 -6.60 14.54 -9.01
C LEU A 119 -7.10 14.74 -7.58
N ILE A 120 -6.99 15.96 -7.07
CA ILE A 120 -7.39 16.35 -5.73
C ILE A 120 -8.58 17.30 -5.83
N TYR A 121 -9.60 17.05 -5.03
CA TYR A 121 -10.67 18.01 -4.73
C TYR A 121 -10.63 18.37 -3.24
N VAL A 122 -10.71 19.65 -2.93
CA VAL A 122 -10.68 20.17 -1.55
C VAL A 122 -11.90 21.02 -1.31
N GLN A 123 -12.65 20.73 -0.26
CA GLN A 123 -13.78 21.54 0.17
C GLN A 123 -13.62 21.88 1.65
N CYS A 124 -13.65 23.16 1.98
CA CYS A 124 -13.55 23.64 3.35
C CYS A 124 -14.92 24.12 3.84
N ASP A 125 -15.19 23.94 5.13
CA ASP A 125 -16.40 24.43 5.80
C ASP A 125 -16.27 25.86 6.34
N TYR A 126 -15.13 26.50 6.08
CA TYR A 126 -14.79 27.85 6.53
C TYR A 126 -14.23 28.70 5.37
N ASP A 127 -14.27 30.03 5.54
CA ASP A 127 -13.79 31.09 4.64
C ASP A 127 -14.46 31.19 3.26
N LYS A 128 -14.97 30.09 2.67
CA LYS A 128 -15.89 30.04 1.51
C LYS A 128 -16.66 28.71 1.51
N ALA A 129 -17.43 28.45 2.57
CA ALA A 129 -18.13 27.19 2.77
C ALA A 129 -18.89 26.74 1.51
N GLY A 130 -18.54 25.56 0.99
CA GLY A 130 -19.15 24.96 -0.20
C GLY A 130 -18.47 25.28 -1.54
N GLN A 131 -17.43 26.11 -1.58
CA GLN A 131 -16.60 26.28 -2.78
C GLN A 131 -15.40 25.34 -2.75
N GLY A 132 -15.33 24.44 -3.74
CA GLY A 132 -14.25 23.46 -3.83
C GLY A 132 -13.14 23.86 -4.80
N ASN A 133 -11.91 23.49 -4.47
CA ASN A 133 -10.72 23.71 -5.29
C ASN A 133 -10.20 22.39 -5.85
N PHE A 134 -9.61 22.44 -7.05
CA PHE A 134 -8.96 21.29 -7.67
C PHE A 134 -7.45 21.48 -7.75
N TYR A 135 -6.70 20.42 -7.49
CA TYR A 135 -5.26 20.38 -7.67
C TYR A 135 -4.86 19.15 -8.49
N ASN A 136 -3.72 19.25 -9.17
CA ASN A 136 -3.28 18.23 -10.12
C ASN A 136 -2.16 17.32 -9.61
N ASN A 137 -1.52 17.67 -8.48
CA ASN A 137 -0.31 16.99 -8.02
C ASN A 137 -0.43 16.68 -6.52
N LEU A 138 0.03 15.50 -6.11
CA LEU A 138 0.11 15.07 -4.72
C LEU A 138 1.50 14.52 -4.41
N SER A 139 2.14 15.04 -3.37
CA SER A 139 3.34 14.43 -2.79
C SER A 139 2.93 13.22 -1.95
N MET A 140 3.58 12.07 -2.18
CA MET A 140 3.31 10.84 -1.44
C MET A 140 4.36 10.55 -0.36
N SER A 141 5.60 10.96 -0.55
CA SER A 141 6.65 11.07 0.48
C SER A 141 7.40 12.35 0.08
N GLY A 142 7.73 13.33 0.92
CA GLY A 142 8.28 13.32 2.27
C GLY A 142 8.43 14.74 2.87
N PRO A 143 9.63 15.26 3.22
CA PRO A 143 9.76 16.53 3.95
C PRO A 143 9.37 17.70 3.06
N ASN A 144 8.18 18.25 3.30
CA ASN A 144 7.67 19.36 2.52
C ASN A 144 8.54 20.61 2.76
N TYR A 145 9.21 21.09 1.72
CA TYR A 145 10.21 22.13 1.90
C TYR A 145 9.67 23.51 2.21
N ASN A 146 8.37 23.84 2.04
CA ASN A 146 7.78 25.11 2.49
C ASN A 146 6.25 25.17 2.27
N ASN A 147 5.42 24.92 3.30
CA ASN A 147 4.01 25.38 3.40
C ASN A 147 2.83 24.44 3.09
N TYR A 148 2.98 23.12 2.95
CA TYR A 148 1.80 22.24 3.01
C TYR A 148 1.99 21.13 4.04
N ARG A 149 1.06 21.03 4.99
CA ARG A 149 0.99 19.90 5.93
C ARG A 149 0.94 18.60 5.11
N THR A 150 1.92 17.72 5.30
CA THR A 150 2.00 16.46 4.54
C THR A 150 0.89 15.53 5.02
N ALA A 151 -0.07 15.20 4.16
CA ALA A 151 -1.21 14.35 4.53
C ALA A 151 -0.79 12.91 4.90
N PHE A 152 0.38 12.47 4.43
CA PHE A 152 0.90 11.12 4.67
C PHE A 152 2.35 11.13 5.13
N SER A 153 2.72 10.14 5.96
CA SER A 153 4.07 9.95 6.47
C SER A 153 4.61 8.55 6.14
N PHE A 154 5.06 8.35 4.90
CA PHE A 154 5.64 7.07 4.45
C PHE A 154 7.16 7.01 4.54
N THR A 155 7.83 8.17 4.60
CA THR A 155 9.29 8.31 4.52
C THR A 155 10.09 7.49 5.55
N PRO A 156 9.59 7.17 6.75
CA PRO A 156 10.30 6.29 7.67
C PRO A 156 10.49 4.84 7.15
N ASP A 157 9.67 4.38 6.20
CA ASP A 157 9.74 3.04 5.61
C ASP A 157 10.03 3.10 4.11
N GLN A 158 11.31 3.11 3.75
CA GLN A 158 11.75 3.16 2.35
C GLN A 158 11.26 1.94 1.54
N ALA A 159 11.14 0.75 2.17
CA ALA A 159 10.66 -0.44 1.49
C ALA A 159 9.16 -0.34 1.16
N LEU A 160 8.38 0.35 1.98
CA LEU A 160 7.00 0.72 1.65
C LEU A 160 6.95 1.75 0.53
N VAL A 161 7.78 2.79 0.56
CA VAL A 161 7.87 3.79 -0.52
C VAL A 161 8.14 3.11 -1.87
N ASP A 162 9.10 2.19 -1.94
CA ASP A 162 9.43 1.47 -3.19
C ASP A 162 8.27 0.59 -3.68
N ARG A 163 7.52 -0.02 -2.76
CA ARG A 163 6.31 -0.80 -3.09
C ARG A 163 5.17 0.11 -3.58
N LEU A 164 5.01 1.29 -2.98
CA LEU A 164 4.05 2.30 -3.43
C LEU A 164 4.38 2.78 -4.84
N LYS A 165 5.65 3.10 -5.14
CA LYS A 165 6.07 3.47 -6.51
C LYS A 165 5.69 2.40 -7.52
N LYS A 166 5.93 1.11 -7.21
CA LYS A 166 5.53 -0.01 -8.09
C LYS A 166 4.01 -0.11 -8.25
N ALA A 167 3.25 0.07 -7.18
CA ALA A 167 1.79 0.06 -7.22
C ALA A 167 1.23 1.24 -8.06
N PHE A 168 1.79 2.45 -7.90
CA PHE A 168 1.39 3.61 -8.70
C PHE A 168 1.79 3.48 -10.16
N ALA A 169 2.98 2.95 -10.48
CA ALA A 169 3.35 2.64 -11.85
C ALA A 169 2.34 1.67 -12.49
N THR A 170 1.95 0.62 -11.76
CA THR A 170 0.91 -0.33 -12.19
C THR A 170 -0.44 0.35 -12.39
N LEU A 171 -0.86 1.23 -11.48
CA LEU A 171 -2.10 1.99 -11.59
C LEU A 171 -2.10 2.95 -12.79
N ILE A 172 -0.97 3.60 -13.07
CA ILE A 172 -0.80 4.46 -14.25
C ILE A 172 -1.01 3.65 -15.53
N GLU A 173 -0.45 2.44 -15.62
CA GLU A 173 -0.69 1.56 -16.76
C GLU A 173 -2.20 1.24 -16.90
N TYR A 174 -2.88 0.92 -15.79
CA TYR A 174 -4.33 0.67 -15.80
C TYR A 174 -5.19 1.89 -16.16
N ASN A 175 -4.75 3.09 -15.80
CA ASN A 175 -5.45 4.33 -16.15
C ASN A 175 -5.14 4.77 -17.60
N ALA A 176 -4.00 4.34 -18.17
CA ALA A 176 -3.61 4.65 -19.53
C ALA A 176 -4.24 3.71 -20.57
N THR A 177 -4.58 2.48 -20.21
CA THR A 177 -5.34 1.58 -21.09
C THR A 177 -6.70 2.23 -21.35
N LYS A 178 -6.95 2.62 -22.62
CA LYS A 178 -8.24 3.13 -23.06
C LYS A 178 -9.33 2.18 -22.56
N LYS A 179 -10.37 2.75 -21.94
CA LYS A 179 -11.61 2.04 -21.61
C LYS A 179 -11.94 1.09 -22.76
N GLY A 180 -11.96 -0.21 -22.49
CA GLY A 180 -12.49 -1.16 -23.45
C GLY A 180 -13.91 -0.73 -23.82
N ALA A 181 -14.36 -1.03 -25.03
CA ALA A 181 -15.70 -0.66 -25.50
C ALA A 181 -16.84 -1.11 -24.55
N ASP A 182 -16.54 -2.03 -23.62
CA ASP A 182 -17.47 -2.62 -22.66
C ASP A 182 -17.35 -2.09 -21.22
N GLU A 183 -16.48 -1.13 -20.94
CA GLU A 183 -16.37 -0.55 -19.59
C GLU A 183 -17.48 0.50 -19.34
N LYS A 184 -18.60 0.04 -18.79
CA LYS A 184 -19.63 0.90 -18.19
C LYS A 184 -19.13 1.49 -16.87
N PHE A 185 -18.99 2.81 -16.83
CA PHE A 185 -19.14 3.65 -15.64
C PHE A 185 -19.97 4.87 -16.03
#